data_AF-A0A5E7YG35-F1
#
_entry.id   AF-A0A5E7YG35-F1
#
_cell.length_a   1.000
_cell.length_b   1.000
_cell.length_c   1.000
_cell.angle_alpha   90.00
_cell.angle_beta   90.00
_cell.angle_gamma   90.00
#
_symmetry.space_group_name_H-M   'P 1'
#
loop_
_entity.id
_entity.type
_entity.pdbx_description
1 polymer ?
#
loop_
_entity_poly.entity_id
_entity_poly.type
_entity_poly.pdbx_seq_one_letter_code
_entity_poly.pdbx_strand_id
1 'polypeptide(L)' 'MIIERTPNEILLKISPNIDKFAMERLLEYIEYLEMTSDVKGKQDDADKLAEELNATWWAKNRGRFIK' A
#
# COMPACT_ATOMS: atom_id res chain seq x y z
N MET A 1 8.60 -14.88 -18.23
CA MET A 1 8.63 -13.59 -17.52
C MET A 1 9.96 -12.95 -17.83
N ILE A 2 9.97 -11.76 -18.40
CA ILE A 2 11.20 -11.00 -18.68
C ILE A 2 11.08 -9.68 -17.93
N ILE A 3 12.13 -9.33 -17.18
CA ILE A 3 12.22 -8.07 -16.46
C ILE A 3 13.47 -7.37 -16.98
N GLU A 4 13.28 -6.21 -17.59
CA GLU A 4 14.35 -5.36 -18.11
C GLU A 4 14.29 -4.01 -17.39
N ARG A 5 15.41 -3.55 -16.85
CA ARG A 5 15.53 -2.19 -16.31
C ARG A 5 16.31 -1.33 -17.28
N THR A 6 15.72 -0.21 -17.67
CA THR A 6 16.37 0.84 -18.45
C THR A 6 16.64 2.05 -17.53
N PRO A 7 17.37 3.08 -18.00
CA PRO A 7 17.58 4.29 -17.21
C PRO A 7 16.29 5.02 -16.82
N ASN A 8 15.21 4.83 -17.57
CA ASN A 8 13.97 5.60 -17.42
C ASN A 8 12.78 4.75 -16.91
N GLU A 9 12.80 3.44 -17.12
CA GLU A 9 11.64 2.59 -16.87
C GLU A 9 12.01 1.12 -16.61
N ILE A 10 11.02 0.36 -16.13
CA ILE A 10 11.11 -1.10 -15.96
C ILE A 10 10.12 -1.75 -16.93
N LEU A 11 10.63 -2.54 -17.89
CA LEU A 11 9.80 -3.36 -18.77
C LEU A 11 9.53 -4.72 -18.12
N LEU A 12 8.25 -5.01 -17.85
CA LEU A 12 7.79 -6.30 -17.36
C LEU A 12 6.98 -7.02 -18.45
N LYS A 13 7.54 -8.10 -19.02
CA LYS A 13 6.82 -8.98 -19.96
C LYS A 13 6.34 -10.23 -19.25
N ILE A 14 5.02 -10.39 -19.16
CA ILE A 14 4.35 -11.54 -18.54
C ILE A 14 3.47 -12.28 -19.56
N SER A 15 3.16 -13.53 -19.27
CA SER A 15 2.26 -14.34 -20.10
C SER A 15 0.84 -13.75 -20.04
N PRO A 16 0.07 -13.75 -21.15
CA PRO A 16 -1.33 -13.32 -21.13
C PRO A 16 -2.23 -14.29 -20.35
N ASN A 17 -1.78 -15.51 -20.05
CA ASN A 17 -2.54 -16.54 -19.31
C ASN A 17 -2.42 -16.37 -17.79
N ILE A 18 -2.49 -15.13 -17.29
CA ILE A 18 -2.51 -14.81 -15.87
C ILE A 18 -3.92 -14.40 -15.48
N ASP A 19 -4.33 -14.78 -14.27
CA ASP A 19 -5.59 -14.34 -13.70
C ASP A 19 -5.64 -12.80 -13.63
N LYS A 20 -6.72 -12.24 -14.18
CA LYS A 20 -6.89 -10.78 -14.30
C LYS A 20 -6.86 -10.09 -12.94
N PHE A 21 -7.52 -10.67 -11.94
CA PHE A 21 -7.59 -10.10 -10.59
C PHE A 21 -6.21 -10.06 -9.92
N ALA A 22 -5.44 -11.14 -10.07
CA ALA A 22 -4.07 -11.20 -9.58
C ALA A 22 -3.17 -10.15 -10.27
N MET A 23 -3.38 -9.91 -11.56
CA MET A 23 -2.64 -8.88 -12.31
C MET A 23 -2.99 -7.46 -11.86
N GLU A 24 -4.29 -7.15 -11.70
CA GLU A 24 -4.74 -5.83 -11.22
C GLU A 24 -4.16 -5.51 -9.85
N ARG A 25 -4.19 -6.47 -8.91
CA ARG A 25 -3.64 -6.29 -7.56
C ARG A 25 -2.12 -6.04 -7.57
N LEU A 26 -1.40 -6.67 -8.49
CA LEU A 26 0.05 -6.44 -8.65
C LEU A 26 0.31 -5.01 -9.15
N LEU A 27 -0.47 -4.55 -10.13
CA LEU A 27 -0.34 -3.20 -10.70
C LEU A 27 -0.65 -2.13 -9.65
N GLU A 28 -1.73 -2.31 -8.86
CA GLU A 28 -2.08 -1.41 -7.76
C GLU A 28 -0.95 -1.31 -6.71
N TYR A 29 -0.28 -2.43 -6.41
CA TYR A 29 0.84 -2.43 -5.48
C TYR A 29 2.08 -1.72 -6.04
N ILE A 30 2.38 -1.91 -7.33
CA ILE A 30 3.47 -1.20 -8.00
C ILE A 30 3.19 0.31 -7.98
N GLU A 31 1.96 0.72 -8.32
CA GLU A 31 1.54 2.11 -8.28
C GLU A 31 1.65 2.72 -6.87
N TYR A 32 1.26 1.97 -5.84
CA TYR A 32 1.47 2.38 -4.45
C TYR A 32 2.96 2.63 -4.14
N LEU A 33 3.86 1.74 -4.58
CA LEU A 33 5.30 1.89 -4.36
C LEU A 33 5.89 3.07 -5.12
N GLU A 34 5.38 3.37 -6.32
CA GLU A 34 5.78 4.54 -7.11
C GLU A 34 5.30 5.83 -6.45
N MET A 35 4.04 5.90 -6.02
CA MET A 35 3.50 7.08 -5.32
C MET A 35 4.19 7.34 -3.98
N THR A 36 4.68 6.30 -3.33
CA THR A 36 5.37 6.40 -2.03
C THR A 36 6.89 6.48 -2.15
N SER A 37 7.47 6.39 -3.35
CA SER A 37 8.93 6.36 -3.53
C SER A 37 9.63 7.63 -3.06
N ASP A 38 8.95 8.78 -3.20
CA ASP A 38 9.47 10.09 -2.78
C ASP A 38 8.98 10.52 -1.39
N VAL A 39 8.10 9.72 -0.78
CA VAL A 39 7.57 10.00 0.56
C VAL A 39 8.67 9.74 1.58
N LYS A 40 9.20 10.83 2.14
CA LYS A 40 10.21 10.78 3.23
C LYS A 40 9.61 10.39 4.60
N GLY A 41 8.30 10.27 4.70
CA GLY A 41 7.61 9.83 5.91
C GLY A 41 7.94 8.36 6.17
N LYS A 42 8.36 8.03 7.40
CA LYS A 42 8.61 6.64 7.75
C LYS A 42 7.27 5.94 7.93
N GLN A 43 7.21 4.65 7.62
CA GLN A 43 6.04 3.82 7.95
C GLN A 43 5.66 3.98 9.43
N ASP A 44 6.65 4.05 10.32
CA ASP A 44 6.48 4.35 11.75
C ASP A 44 5.66 5.62 12.03
N ASP A 45 5.75 6.66 11.20
CA ASP A 45 5.00 7.91 11.39
C ASP A 45 3.53 7.73 11.02
N ALA A 46 3.25 6.95 9.96
CA ALA A 46 1.90 6.57 9.59
C ALA A 46 1.26 5.63 10.63
N ASP A 47 2.05 4.68 11.14
CA ASP A 47 1.59 3.74 12.16
C ASP A 47 1.28 4.45 13.48
N LYS A 48 2.14 5.37 13.93
CA LYS A 48 1.87 6.22 15.11
C LYS A 48 0.60 7.03 14.95
N LEU A 49 0.39 7.65 13.78
CA LEU A 49 -0.83 8.41 13.51
C LEU A 49 -2.08 7.52 13.56
N ALA A 50 -2.00 6.30 13.01
CA ALA A 50 -3.10 5.34 13.05
C ALA A 50 -3.42 4.87 14.48
N GLU A 51 -2.39 4.59 15.29
CA GLU A 51 -2.55 4.24 16.71
C GLU A 51 -3.18 5.39 17.51
N GLU A 52 -2.70 6.62 17.34
CA GLU A 52 -3.24 7.81 18.02
C GLU A 52 -4.71 8.06 17.65
N LEU A 53 -5.06 7.95 16.36
CA LEU A 53 -6.43 8.09 15.88
C LEU A 53 -7.33 7.01 16.47
N ASN A 54 -6.88 5.75 16.47
CA ASN A 54 -7.64 4.63 17.03
C ASN A 54 -7.84 4.78 18.54
N ALA A 55 -6.80 5.15 19.29
CA ALA A 55 -6.90 5.38 20.72
C ALA A 55 -7.86 6.53 21.05
N THR A 56 -7.77 7.64 20.30
CA THR A 56 -8.65 8.80 20.46
C THR A 56 -10.11 8.44 20.13
N TRP A 57 -10.33 7.74 19.03
CA TRP A 57 -11.66 7.28 18.64
C TRP A 57 -12.24 6.31 19.67
N TRP A 58 -11.45 5.33 20.13
CA TRP A 58 -11.88 4.36 21.12
C TRP A 58 -12.22 5.02 22.46
N ALA A 59 -11.39 5.95 22.95
CA ALA A 59 -11.68 6.69 24.18
C ALA A 59 -13.03 7.42 24.12
N LYS A 60 -13.36 8.01 22.96
CA LYS A 60 -14.64 8.70 22.73
C LYS A 60 -15.83 7.75 22.57
N ASN A 61 -15.61 6.54 22.04
CA ASN A 61 -16.71 5.66 21.60
C ASN A 61 -16.89 4.39 22.44
N ARG A 62 -15.95 4.01 23.32
CA ARG A 62 -15.97 2.76 24.08
C ARG A 62 -17.23 2.55 24.93
N GLY A 63 -17.86 3.63 25.41
CA GLY A 63 -19.12 3.56 26.16
C GLY A 63 -20.31 3.02 25.35
N ARG A 64 -20.19 2.96 24.02
CA ARG A 64 -21.17 2.32 23.13
C ARG A 64 -21.00 0.80 23.06
N PHE A 65 -19.84 0.28 23.48
CA PHE A 65 -19.44 -1.11 23.25
C PHE A 65 -19.25 -1.90 24.56
N ILE A 66 -18.89 -1.24 25.65
CA ILE A 66 -18.72 -1.87 26.97
C ILE A 66 -19.95 -1.54 27.81
N LYS A 67 -20.72 -2.58 28.17
CA LYS A 67 -21.89 -2.50 29.08
C LYS A 67 -21.49 -2.77 30.52
#